data_AF-A0A524F322-F1
#
_entry.id   AF-A0A524F322-F1
#
_cell.length_a   1.000
_cell.length_b   1.000
_cell.length_c   1.000
_cell.angle_alpha   90.00
_cell.angle_beta   90.00
_cell.angle_gamma   90.00
#
_symmetry.space_group_name_H-M   'P 1'
#
loop_
_entity.id
_entity.type
_entity.pdbx_description
1 polymer ?
#
loop_
_entity_poly.entity_id
_entity_poly.type
_entity_poly.pdbx_seq_one_letter_code
_entity_poly.pdbx_strand_id
1 'polypeptide(L)'
;MSKTVEKLKVVFQYLASIIIPIFQYVPTASIWHGIMSIPLISYLIFFFQDPSIFQSDLSFFDFYFGTVIAFFGLGLYLYCLIYQLIHRKKLIQTGPYRIIRHPQYLSLIILISGLTAISFQTTPITISDPYDRYSYLIVFIIWIVEVLAYITLAKMEEISLKARYGQDFMKYIKKVPFMYPFLRLGKNRSLEREKKEKTIVDDLF
;
A
#
# COMPACT_ATOMS: atom_id res chain seq x y z
N MET A 1 10.26 -15.17 21.48
CA MET A 1 9.84 -13.75 21.29
C MET A 1 8.66 -13.50 22.23
N SER A 2 8.69 -12.50 23.11
CA SER A 2 7.67 -12.38 24.18
C SER A 2 6.30 -11.99 23.62
N LYS A 3 5.20 -12.49 24.23
CA LYS A 3 3.81 -12.14 23.88
C LYS A 3 3.56 -10.63 23.81
N THR A 4 4.33 -9.84 24.56
CA THR A 4 4.26 -8.37 24.59
C THR A 4 4.71 -7.76 23.27
N VAL A 5 5.80 -8.28 22.67
CA VAL A 5 6.33 -7.80 21.39
C VAL A 5 5.33 -8.09 20.25
N GLU A 6 4.65 -9.23 20.31
CA GLU A 6 3.67 -9.63 19.31
C GLU A 6 2.41 -8.76 19.36
N LYS A 7 1.91 -8.46 20.57
CA LYS A 7 0.82 -7.48 20.77
C LYS A 7 1.21 -6.09 20.27
N LEU A 8 2.43 -5.63 20.56
CA LEU A 8 2.91 -4.32 20.11
C LEU A 8 2.94 -4.22 18.59
N LYS A 9 3.36 -5.29 17.90
CA LYS A 9 3.36 -5.34 16.42
C LYS A 9 1.96 -5.27 15.83
N VAL A 10 0.99 -5.95 16.44
CA VAL A 10 -0.41 -5.89 15.99
C VAL A 10 -1.00 -4.49 16.18
N VAL A 11 -0.73 -3.85 17.32
CA VAL A 11 -1.17 -2.47 17.59
C VAL A 11 -0.52 -1.50 16.61
N PHE A 12 0.80 -1.60 16.40
CA PHE A 12 1.49 -0.77 15.41
C PHE A 12 0.95 -0.99 14.00
N GLN A 13 0.69 -2.23 13.60
CA GLN A 13 0.10 -2.54 12.30
C GLN A 13 -1.27 -1.88 12.14
N TYR A 14 -2.15 -2.01 13.13
CA TYR A 14 -3.46 -1.39 13.14
C TYR A 14 -3.37 0.14 13.04
N LEU A 15 -2.47 0.75 13.84
CA LEU A 15 -2.21 2.18 13.80
C LEU A 15 -1.68 2.62 12.44
N ALA A 16 -0.69 1.93 11.88
CA ALA A 16 -0.13 2.26 10.57
C ALA A 16 -1.17 2.10 9.44
N SER A 17 -2.04 1.08 9.50
CA SER A 17 -3.14 0.91 8.54
C SER A 17 -4.15 2.05 8.57
N ILE A 18 -4.34 2.71 9.72
CA ILE A 18 -5.23 3.87 9.87
C ILE A 18 -4.51 5.18 9.55
N ILE A 19 -3.25 5.29 9.96
CA ILE A 19 -2.44 6.50 9.84
C ILE A 19 -2.05 6.77 8.38
N ILE A 20 -1.61 5.75 7.63
CA ILE A 20 -1.13 5.96 6.26
C ILE A 20 -2.21 6.60 5.36
N PRO A 21 -3.47 6.13 5.34
CA PRO A 21 -4.54 6.81 4.59
C PRO A 21 -4.84 8.24 5.02
N ILE A 22 -4.59 8.59 6.30
CA ILE A 22 -4.80 9.95 6.81
C ILE A 22 -3.76 10.93 6.26
N PHE A 23 -2.52 10.45 6.10
CA PHE A 23 -1.43 11.23 5.49
C PHE A 23 -1.43 11.16 3.97
N GLN A 24 -2.36 10.42 3.36
CA GLN A 24 -2.46 10.30 1.93
C GLN A 24 -2.88 11.64 1.32
N TYR A 25 -2.06 12.11 0.38
CA TYR A 25 -2.33 13.36 -0.31
C TYR A 25 -3.38 13.14 -1.38
N VAL A 26 -4.51 13.85 -1.24
CA VAL A 26 -5.58 13.87 -2.24
C VAL A 26 -5.24 14.96 -3.27
N PRO A 27 -5.26 14.65 -4.58
CA PRO A 27 -5.13 15.63 -5.66
C PRO A 27 -6.03 16.84 -5.40
N THR A 28 -5.51 18.05 -5.63
CA THR A 28 -6.22 19.32 -5.40
C THR A 28 -7.47 19.32 -6.22
N ALA A 29 -8.56 19.35 -5.50
CA ALA A 29 -9.85 19.20 -6.05
C ALA A 29 -10.58 20.43 -5.47
N SER A 30 -11.11 21.28 -6.35
CA SER A 30 -11.73 22.60 -6.07
C SER A 30 -10.84 23.87 -6.02
N ILE A 31 -11.31 24.87 -5.26
CA ILE A 31 -11.01 26.33 -5.29
C ILE A 31 -9.51 26.67 -5.32
N TRP A 32 -8.66 25.77 -4.83
CA TRP A 32 -7.23 25.96 -4.70
C TRP A 32 -6.48 25.26 -5.83
N HIS A 33 -6.49 25.88 -7.01
CA HIS A 33 -5.71 25.49 -8.19
C HIS A 33 -4.18 25.61 -7.92
N GLY A 34 -3.64 24.78 -7.04
CA GLY A 34 -2.19 24.72 -6.76
C GLY A 34 -1.78 24.31 -5.34
N ILE A 35 -2.67 24.28 -4.33
CA ILE A 35 -2.23 23.89 -2.97
C ILE A 35 -2.29 22.36 -2.78
N MET A 36 -1.28 21.65 -3.30
CA MET A 36 -1.21 20.18 -3.29
C MET A 36 -0.39 19.63 -2.13
N SER A 37 -0.98 19.59 -0.93
CA SER A 37 -0.69 18.57 0.09
C SER A 37 -1.55 18.78 1.36
N ILE A 38 -2.87 18.75 1.24
CA ILE A 38 -3.71 18.71 2.43
C ILE A 38 -3.87 17.23 2.81
N PRO A 39 -3.42 16.81 4.01
CA PRO A 39 -3.73 15.47 4.53
C PRO A 39 -5.22 15.20 4.38
N LEU A 40 -5.61 13.96 4.09
CA LEU A 40 -7.02 13.57 3.93
C LEU A 40 -7.91 14.14 5.04
N ILE A 41 -7.39 14.21 6.27
CA ILE A 41 -8.12 14.78 7.41
C ILE A 41 -8.49 16.26 7.22
N SER A 42 -7.60 17.12 6.72
CA SER A 42 -7.95 18.52 6.52
C SER A 42 -8.82 18.69 5.27
N TYR A 43 -8.69 17.84 4.25
CA TYR A 43 -9.67 17.77 3.16
C TYR A 43 -11.07 17.47 3.71
N LEU A 44 -11.21 16.46 4.58
CA LEU A 44 -12.50 16.10 5.17
C LEU A 44 -13.09 17.25 5.98
N ILE A 45 -12.26 18.00 6.74
CA ILE A 45 -12.71 19.18 7.47
C ILE A 45 -13.29 20.22 6.50
N PHE A 46 -12.60 20.54 5.40
CA PHE A 46 -13.09 21.49 4.40
C PHE A 46 -14.32 20.98 3.65
N PHE A 47 -14.36 19.71 3.28
CA PHE A 47 -15.51 19.08 2.63
C PHE A 47 -16.79 19.20 3.47
N PHE A 48 -16.71 19.00 4.79
CA PHE A 48 -17.87 19.17 5.67
C PHE A 48 -18.26 20.64 5.88
N GLN A 49 -17.36 21.60 5.63
CA GLN A 49 -17.66 23.03 5.66
C GLN A 49 -18.30 23.50 4.35
N ASP A 50 -17.81 23.00 3.22
CA ASP A 50 -18.30 23.32 1.88
C ASP A 50 -18.34 22.06 1.00
N PRO A 51 -19.50 21.39 0.91
CA PRO A 51 -19.66 20.21 0.07
C PRO A 51 -19.54 20.47 -1.44
N SER A 52 -19.59 21.74 -1.87
CA SER A 52 -19.45 22.10 -3.29
C SER A 52 -18.06 21.77 -3.84
N ILE A 53 -17.08 21.61 -2.96
CA ILE A 53 -15.73 21.13 -3.26
C ILE A 53 -15.78 19.89 -4.13
N PHE A 54 -16.65 18.92 -3.80
CA PHE A 54 -16.77 17.67 -4.56
C PHE A 54 -17.09 17.84 -6.05
N GLN A 55 -17.87 18.86 -6.43
CA GLN A 55 -18.21 19.08 -7.84
C GLN A 55 -16.99 19.56 -8.62
N SER A 56 -16.23 20.46 -8.02
CA SER A 56 -14.98 20.93 -8.59
C SER A 56 -13.93 19.83 -8.61
N ASP A 57 -13.94 18.92 -7.63
CA ASP A 57 -13.08 17.74 -7.59
C ASP A 57 -13.32 16.84 -8.80
N LEU A 58 -14.59 16.53 -9.07
CA LEU A 58 -14.98 15.73 -10.22
C LEU A 58 -14.51 16.39 -11.53
N SER A 59 -14.69 17.70 -11.66
CA SER A 59 -14.24 18.43 -12.85
C SER A 59 -12.72 18.43 -13.04
N PHE A 60 -11.97 18.34 -11.94
CA PHE A 60 -10.50 18.27 -11.95
C PHE A 60 -9.99 16.88 -12.40
N PHE A 61 -10.73 15.82 -12.08
CA PHE A 61 -10.36 14.47 -12.51
C PHE A 61 -10.52 14.25 -14.02
N ASP A 62 -11.34 15.03 -14.73
CA ASP A 62 -11.74 14.76 -16.12
C ASP A 62 -10.62 14.87 -17.19
N PHE A 63 -9.38 15.27 -16.85
CA PHE A 63 -8.37 15.60 -17.87
C PHE A 63 -6.96 15.02 -17.67
N TYR A 64 -6.74 14.10 -16.72
CA TYR A 64 -5.40 13.60 -16.41
C TYR A 64 -5.24 12.09 -16.61
N PHE A 65 -4.12 11.68 -17.22
CA PHE A 65 -3.75 10.26 -17.33
C PHE A 65 -3.69 9.55 -15.96
N GLY A 66 -3.26 10.29 -14.92
CA GLY A 66 -3.23 9.78 -13.54
C GLY A 66 -4.62 9.46 -12.98
N THR A 67 -5.69 10.09 -13.47
CA THR A 67 -7.07 9.81 -13.09
C THR A 67 -7.46 8.38 -13.46
N VAL A 68 -7.14 7.94 -14.67
CA VAL A 68 -7.45 6.58 -15.14
C VAL A 68 -6.74 5.54 -14.27
N ILE A 69 -5.47 5.80 -13.94
CA ILE A 69 -4.67 4.95 -13.05
C ILE A 69 -5.27 4.92 -11.65
N ALA A 70 -5.65 6.08 -11.10
CA ALA A 70 -6.21 6.19 -9.76
C ALA A 70 -7.53 5.43 -9.65
N PHE A 71 -8.48 5.64 -10.58
CA PHE A 71 -9.74 4.90 -10.58
C PHE A 71 -9.57 3.41 -10.80
N PHE A 72 -8.63 3.00 -11.66
CA PHE A 72 -8.30 1.59 -11.83
C PHE A 72 -7.75 0.98 -10.53
N GLY A 73 -6.82 1.66 -9.86
CA GLY A 73 -6.29 1.26 -8.56
C GLY A 73 -7.37 1.19 -7.48
N LEU A 74 -8.28 2.17 -7.44
CA LEU A 74 -9.41 2.21 -6.51
C LEU A 74 -10.37 1.04 -6.75
N GLY A 75 -10.75 0.78 -8.01
CA GLY A 75 -11.63 -0.34 -8.36
C GLY A 75 -11.04 -1.69 -7.95
N LEU A 76 -9.74 -1.90 -8.23
CA LEU A 76 -9.03 -3.10 -7.79
C LEU A 76 -8.95 -3.21 -6.26
N TYR A 77 -8.70 -2.10 -5.58
CA TYR A 77 -8.64 -2.06 -4.12
C TYR A 77 -9.99 -2.44 -3.50
N LEU A 78 -11.08 -1.83 -3.96
CA LEU A 78 -12.44 -2.13 -3.50
C LEU A 78 -12.80 -3.59 -3.76
N TYR A 79 -12.48 -4.12 -4.94
CA TYR A 79 -12.67 -5.53 -5.26
C TYR A 79 -11.92 -6.44 -4.28
N CYS A 80 -10.63 -6.17 -4.02
CA CYS A 80 -9.83 -6.94 -3.08
C CYS A 80 -10.35 -6.84 -1.64
N LEU A 81 -10.74 -5.64 -1.22
CA LEU A 81 -11.28 -5.39 0.12
C LEU A 81 -12.59 -6.15 0.35
N ILE A 82 -13.54 -6.05 -0.59
CA ILE A 82 -14.81 -6.79 -0.54
C ILE A 82 -14.53 -8.30 -0.51
N TYR A 83 -13.64 -8.78 -1.37
CA TYR A 83 -13.28 -10.20 -1.41
C TYR A 83 -12.70 -10.68 -0.07
N GLN A 84 -11.82 -9.89 0.53
CA GLN A 84 -11.23 -10.17 1.83
C GLN A 84 -12.26 -10.17 2.96
N LEU A 85 -13.18 -9.19 2.98
CA LEU A 85 -14.24 -9.10 3.99
C LEU A 85 -15.16 -10.33 3.95
N ILE A 86 -15.49 -10.82 2.75
CA ILE A 86 -16.32 -12.02 2.56
C ILE A 86 -15.58 -13.30 3.03
N HIS A 87 -14.28 -13.41 2.75
CA HIS A 87 -13.51 -14.65 2.98
C HIS A 87 -12.61 -14.65 4.23
N ARG A 88 -12.71 -13.63 5.11
CA ARG A 88 -11.81 -13.39 6.26
C ARG A 88 -11.66 -14.52 7.29
N LYS A 89 -12.51 -15.55 7.26
CA LYS A 89 -12.53 -16.62 8.28
C LYS A 89 -11.42 -17.66 8.11
N LYS A 90 -10.79 -17.73 6.93
CA LYS A 90 -9.76 -18.73 6.59
C LYS A 90 -8.61 -18.05 5.84
N LEU A 91 -7.50 -18.77 5.67
CA LEU A 91 -6.41 -18.31 4.80
C LEU A 91 -6.92 -18.22 3.36
N ILE A 92 -6.97 -16.99 2.83
CA ILE A 92 -7.49 -16.71 1.49
C ILE A 92 -6.42 -17.05 0.45
N GLN A 93 -6.70 -18.01 -0.43
CA GLN A 93 -5.77 -18.44 -1.50
C GLN A 93 -6.42 -18.44 -2.89
N THR A 94 -7.64 -17.89 -2.98
CA THR A 94 -8.49 -17.89 -4.18
C THR A 94 -8.72 -16.46 -4.67
N GLY A 95 -9.25 -16.32 -5.89
CA GLY A 95 -9.49 -15.01 -6.50
C GLY A 95 -8.19 -14.24 -6.73
N PRO A 96 -8.12 -12.94 -6.36
CA PRO A 96 -6.91 -12.13 -6.58
C PRO A 96 -5.69 -12.66 -5.78
N TYR A 97 -5.95 -13.28 -4.62
CA TYR A 97 -4.92 -13.89 -3.77
C TYR A 97 -4.29 -15.17 -4.37
N ARG A 98 -4.84 -15.71 -5.46
CA ARG A 98 -4.19 -16.82 -6.20
C ARG A 98 -3.03 -16.32 -7.06
N ILE A 99 -3.08 -15.06 -7.50
CA ILE A 99 -2.13 -14.48 -8.46
C ILE A 99 -0.95 -13.84 -7.72
N ILE A 100 -1.24 -13.05 -6.70
CA ILE A 100 -0.27 -12.35 -5.85
C ILE A 100 -0.74 -12.42 -4.39
N ARG A 101 0.17 -12.41 -3.42
CA ARG A 101 -0.18 -12.57 -2.00
C ARG A 101 -0.81 -11.32 -1.39
N HIS A 102 -0.43 -10.15 -1.90
CA HIS A 102 -0.84 -8.85 -1.37
C HIS A 102 -1.52 -7.97 -2.43
N PRO A 103 -2.63 -8.43 -3.05
CA PRO A 103 -3.31 -7.69 -4.12
C PRO A 103 -3.92 -6.37 -3.64
N GLN A 104 -4.39 -6.32 -2.40
CA GLN A 104 -4.95 -5.11 -1.79
C GLN A 104 -3.90 -3.99 -1.71
N TYR A 105 -2.71 -4.28 -1.18
CA TYR A 105 -1.63 -3.30 -1.08
C TYR A 105 -1.07 -2.91 -2.46
N LEU A 106 -1.01 -3.84 -3.41
CA LEU A 106 -0.63 -3.49 -4.79
C LEU A 106 -1.64 -2.50 -5.40
N SER A 107 -2.92 -2.73 -5.16
CA SER A 107 -3.99 -1.84 -5.65
C SER A 107 -3.90 -0.45 -5.03
N LEU A 108 -3.56 -0.35 -3.74
CA LEU A 108 -3.26 0.94 -3.08
C LEU A 108 -2.06 1.63 -3.70
N ILE A 109 -0.96 0.90 -3.97
CA ILE A 109 0.22 1.45 -4.65
C ILE A 109 -0.15 2.02 -6.03
N ILE A 110 -0.96 1.31 -6.82
CA ILE A 110 -1.46 1.79 -8.12
C ILE A 110 -2.30 3.05 -7.94
N LEU A 111 -3.21 3.05 -6.96
CA LEU A 111 -4.05 4.21 -6.64
C LEU A 111 -3.18 5.44 -6.32
N ILE A 112 -2.26 5.35 -5.36
CA ILE A 112 -1.40 6.48 -4.98
C ILE A 112 -0.51 6.93 -6.14
N SER A 113 -0.01 6.02 -6.98
CA SER A 113 0.76 6.39 -8.16
C SER A 113 -0.06 7.23 -9.15
N GLY A 114 -1.35 6.91 -9.33
CA GLY A 114 -2.27 7.71 -10.13
C GLY A 114 -2.45 9.12 -9.55
N LEU A 115 -2.70 9.22 -8.24
CA LEU A 115 -2.85 10.50 -7.55
C LEU A 115 -1.57 11.35 -7.63
N THR A 116 -0.40 10.76 -7.37
CA THR A 116 0.90 11.43 -7.51
C THR A 116 1.16 11.89 -8.95
N ALA A 117 0.77 11.09 -9.96
CA ALA A 117 0.89 11.48 -11.36
C ALA A 117 0.03 12.69 -11.73
N ILE A 118 -1.16 12.83 -11.11
CA ILE A 118 -1.97 14.04 -11.22
C ILE A 118 -1.24 15.22 -10.56
N SER A 119 -0.68 15.03 -9.36
CA SER A 119 0.07 16.08 -8.65
C SER A 119 1.27 16.62 -9.43
N PHE A 120 1.95 15.79 -10.23
CA PHE A 120 3.03 16.23 -11.12
C PHE A 120 2.56 17.10 -12.29
N GLN A 121 1.29 17.01 -12.67
CA GLN A 121 0.70 17.81 -13.76
C GLN A 121 0.09 19.12 -13.25
N THR A 122 0.06 19.31 -11.94
CA THR A 122 -0.31 20.55 -11.26
C THR A 122 0.92 21.26 -10.70
N THR A 123 0.81 22.53 -10.33
CA THR A 123 1.82 23.23 -9.53
C THR A 123 1.72 22.79 -8.07
N PRO A 124 2.67 22.02 -7.53
CA PRO A 124 2.62 21.63 -6.13
C PRO A 124 3.12 22.78 -5.28
N ILE A 125 2.23 23.42 -4.53
CA ILE A 125 2.62 24.39 -3.50
C ILE A 125 3.00 23.61 -2.24
N THR A 126 4.25 23.79 -1.78
CA THR A 126 4.68 23.38 -0.44
C THR A 126 4.34 24.46 0.57
N ILE A 127 4.27 24.12 1.86
CA ILE A 127 3.92 25.02 2.98
C ILE A 127 4.81 26.29 3.00
N SER A 128 5.99 26.25 2.39
CA SER A 128 6.98 27.32 2.42
C SER A 128 7.04 28.24 1.19
N ASP A 129 6.76 27.79 -0.04
CA ASP A 129 6.84 28.65 -1.23
C ASP A 129 6.13 28.05 -2.47
N PRO A 130 5.18 28.77 -3.12
CA PRO A 130 4.48 28.32 -4.34
C PRO A 130 5.34 28.13 -5.59
N TYR A 131 6.52 28.73 -5.66
CA TYR A 131 7.40 28.68 -6.85
C TYR A 131 8.63 27.80 -6.66
N ASP A 132 8.66 27.03 -5.57
CA ASP A 132 9.82 26.23 -5.23
C ASP A 132 9.96 24.99 -6.12
N ARG A 133 11.09 24.91 -6.83
CA ARG A 133 11.49 23.73 -7.61
C ARG A 133 11.59 22.48 -6.74
N TYR A 134 11.76 22.61 -5.42
CA TYR A 134 11.82 21.48 -4.48
C TYR A 134 10.47 20.79 -4.24
N SER A 135 9.33 21.43 -4.57
CA SER A 135 8.00 20.88 -4.30
C SER A 135 7.73 19.53 -5.00
N TYR A 136 8.14 19.38 -6.26
CA TYR A 136 8.00 18.12 -6.99
C TYR A 136 8.86 16.98 -6.42
N LEU A 137 10.06 17.31 -5.95
CA LEU A 137 10.97 16.34 -5.33
C LEU A 137 10.43 15.85 -4.00
N ILE A 138 9.82 16.73 -3.20
CA ILE A 138 9.17 16.37 -1.94
C ILE A 138 8.00 15.43 -2.20
N VAL A 139 7.13 15.73 -3.16
CA VAL A 139 6.02 14.85 -3.55
C VAL A 139 6.52 13.47 -3.98
N PHE A 140 7.59 13.40 -4.77
CA PHE A 140 8.18 12.13 -5.17
C PHE A 140 8.73 11.33 -3.97
N ILE A 141 9.44 11.99 -3.05
CA ILE A 141 9.99 11.34 -1.84
C ILE A 141 8.86 10.79 -0.97
N ILE A 142 7.80 11.56 -0.76
CA ILE A 142 6.62 11.13 -0.01
C ILE A 142 6.03 9.86 -0.63
N TRP A 143 5.83 9.85 -1.95
CA TRP A 143 5.32 8.67 -2.66
C TRP A 143 6.23 7.44 -2.46
N ILE A 144 7.55 7.61 -2.53
CA ILE A 144 8.50 6.52 -2.24
C ILE A 144 8.35 5.99 -0.81
N VAL A 145 8.22 6.89 0.18
CA VAL A 145 8.02 6.53 1.58
C VAL A 145 6.72 5.76 1.77
N GLU A 146 5.62 6.18 1.13
CA GLU A 146 4.34 5.49 1.15
C GLU A 146 4.42 4.09 0.55
N VAL A 147 5.06 3.94 -0.62
CA VAL A 147 5.27 2.63 -1.26
C VAL A 147 6.06 1.69 -0.33
N LEU A 148 7.12 2.19 0.30
CA LEU A 148 7.90 1.40 1.25
C LEU A 148 7.11 1.06 2.51
N ALA A 149 6.24 1.95 2.99
CA ALA A 149 5.36 1.71 4.12
C ALA A 149 4.36 0.59 3.80
N TYR A 150 3.73 0.60 2.61
CA TYR A 150 2.82 -0.46 2.18
C TYR A 150 3.53 -1.81 1.99
N ILE A 151 4.75 -1.82 1.43
CA ILE A 151 5.56 -3.05 1.34
C ILE A 151 5.90 -3.58 2.74
N THR A 152 6.20 -2.69 3.69
CA THR A 152 6.50 -3.06 5.08
C THR A 152 5.27 -3.64 5.78
N LEU A 153 4.10 -3.03 5.59
CA LEU A 153 2.82 -3.55 6.10
C LEU A 153 2.51 -4.93 5.55
N ALA A 154 2.67 -5.13 4.24
CA ALA A 154 2.48 -6.43 3.61
C ALA A 154 3.41 -7.50 4.21
N LYS A 155 4.69 -7.16 4.47
CA LYS A 155 5.63 -8.07 5.15
C LYS A 155 5.23 -8.37 6.59
N MET A 156 4.75 -7.38 7.33
CA MET A 156 4.26 -7.57 8.70
C MET A 156 3.05 -8.51 8.72
N GLU A 157 2.16 -8.38 7.74
CA GLU A 157 1.03 -9.27 7.56
C GLU A 157 1.46 -10.72 7.25
N GLU A 158 2.53 -10.92 6.47
CA GLU A 158 3.05 -12.29 6.28
C GLU A 158 3.56 -12.91 7.59
N ILE A 159 4.16 -12.11 8.48
CA ILE A 159 4.62 -12.61 9.78
C ILE A 159 3.42 -13.07 10.62
N SER A 160 2.34 -12.29 10.66
CA SER A 160 1.14 -12.65 11.42
C SER A 160 0.39 -13.83 10.80
N LEU A 161 0.31 -13.91 9.47
CA LEU A 161 -0.26 -15.06 8.75
C LEU A 161 0.57 -16.34 8.95
N LYS A 162 1.90 -16.24 8.97
CA LYS A 162 2.79 -17.36 9.27
C LYS A 162 2.59 -17.87 10.70
N ALA A 163 2.46 -16.97 11.67
CA ALA A 163 2.19 -17.34 13.06
C ALA A 163 0.82 -18.02 13.21
N ARG A 164 -0.21 -17.57 12.46
CA ARG A 164 -1.58 -18.10 12.55
C ARG A 164 -1.79 -19.41 11.80
N TYR A 165 -1.23 -19.56 10.60
CA TYR A 165 -1.52 -20.66 9.68
C TYR A 165 -0.34 -21.60 9.43
N GLY A 166 0.84 -21.31 9.99
CA GLY A 166 2.00 -22.21 9.99
C GLY A 166 2.34 -22.78 8.62
N GLN A 167 2.29 -24.10 8.49
CA GLN A 167 2.67 -24.80 7.26
C GLN A 167 1.77 -24.50 6.06
N ASP A 168 0.49 -24.23 6.25
CA ASP A 168 -0.42 -23.94 5.13
C ASP A 168 -0.07 -22.62 4.45
N PHE A 169 0.37 -21.63 5.24
CA PHE A 169 0.90 -20.38 4.71
C PHE A 169 2.26 -20.58 4.03
N MET A 170 3.12 -21.46 4.54
CA MET A 170 4.39 -21.79 3.88
C MET A 170 4.17 -22.47 2.52
N LYS A 171 3.17 -23.36 2.40
CA LYS A 171 2.76 -23.95 1.11
C LYS A 171 2.25 -22.89 0.14
N TYR A 172 1.52 -21.89 0.65
CA TYR A 172 1.00 -20.77 -0.13
C TYR A 172 2.11 -19.84 -0.65
N ILE A 173 3.07 -19.44 0.19
CA ILE A 173 4.24 -18.62 -0.20
C ILE A 173 5.03 -19.29 -1.33
N LYS A 174 5.17 -20.61 -1.31
CA LYS A 174 5.88 -21.37 -2.37
C LYS A 174 5.19 -21.27 -3.74
N LYS A 175 3.88 -21.05 -3.77
CA LYS A 175 3.07 -21.07 -5.00
C LYS A 175 2.80 -19.68 -5.56
N VAL A 176 2.62 -18.68 -4.70
CA VAL A 176 2.12 -17.35 -5.09
C VAL A 176 3.16 -16.29 -4.77
N PRO A 177 3.54 -15.40 -5.70
CA PRO A 177 4.53 -14.33 -5.48
C PRO A 177 4.02 -13.21 -4.55
N PHE A 178 4.93 -12.43 -3.97
CA PHE A 178 4.63 -11.42 -2.94
C PHE A 178 3.67 -10.31 -3.42
N MET A 179 4.11 -9.49 -4.38
CA MET A 179 3.34 -8.36 -4.92
C MET A 179 3.46 -8.24 -6.44
N TYR A 180 4.65 -8.47 -6.99
CA TYR A 180 4.86 -8.43 -8.42
C TYR A 180 4.84 -9.85 -9.00
N PRO A 181 3.96 -10.16 -9.97
CA PRO A 181 3.73 -11.53 -10.44
C PRO A 181 4.99 -12.20 -11.01
N PHE A 182 5.93 -11.40 -11.53
CA PHE A 182 7.16 -11.91 -12.14
C PHE A 182 8.37 -11.97 -11.18
N LEU A 183 8.29 -11.33 -9.99
CA LEU A 183 9.38 -11.35 -9.01
C LEU A 183 9.14 -12.45 -7.97
N ARG A 184 9.73 -13.63 -8.22
CA ARG A 184 9.79 -14.73 -7.24
C ARG A 184 10.88 -14.46 -6.20
N LEU A 185 10.65 -13.48 -5.33
CA LEU A 185 11.45 -13.23 -4.13
C LEU A 185 11.24 -14.38 -3.13
N GLY A 186 12.09 -15.40 -3.21
CA GLY A 186 12.05 -16.55 -2.29
C GLY A 186 12.74 -17.83 -2.79
N LYS A 187 13.38 -17.80 -3.96
CA LYS A 187 13.82 -19.05 -4.61
C LYS A 187 15.05 -19.73 -3.98
N ASN A 188 16.05 -19.01 -3.47
CA ASN A 188 17.35 -19.66 -3.17
C ASN A 188 17.79 -19.70 -1.70
N ARG A 189 17.62 -18.63 -0.91
CA ARG A 189 18.32 -18.54 0.39
C ARG A 189 17.82 -19.47 1.49
N SER A 190 16.53 -19.80 1.53
CA SER A 190 15.97 -20.70 2.56
C SER A 190 16.21 -22.17 2.26
N LEU A 191 16.14 -22.56 0.99
CA LEU A 191 16.44 -23.92 0.54
C LEU A 191 17.95 -24.21 0.61
N GLU A 192 18.80 -23.22 0.32
CA GLU A 192 20.24 -23.32 0.53
C GLU A 192 20.59 -23.43 2.01
N ARG A 193 19.93 -22.69 2.90
CA ARG A 193 20.13 -22.84 4.36
C ARG A 193 19.71 -24.22 4.87
N GLU A 194 18.52 -24.71 4.49
CA GLU A 194 18.05 -26.05 4.87
C GLU A 194 18.93 -27.16 4.30
N LYS A 195 19.44 -27.02 3.06
CA LYS A 195 20.43 -27.95 2.50
C LYS A 195 21.74 -27.89 3.28
N LYS A 196 22.25 -26.69 3.57
CA LYS A 196 23.53 -26.49 4.25
C LYS A 196 23.49 -27.00 5.69
N GLU A 197 22.38 -26.81 6.40
CA GLU A 197 22.17 -27.39 7.74
C GLU A 197 22.12 -28.92 7.71
N LYS A 198 21.44 -29.52 6.72
CA LYS A 198 21.43 -30.98 6.57
C LYS A 198 22.80 -31.56 6.23
N THR A 199 23.53 -30.95 5.29
CA THR A 199 24.89 -31.39 4.94
C THR A 199 25.85 -31.29 6.14
N ILE A 200 25.75 -30.23 6.96
CA ILE A 200 26.59 -30.10 8.16
C ILE A 200 26.28 -31.19 9.19
N VAL A 201 25.00 -31.55 9.36
CA VAL A 201 24.60 -32.64 10.28
C VAL A 201 25.07 -34.00 9.75
N ASP A 202 24.94 -34.25 8.46
CA ASP A 202 25.38 -35.51 7.83
C ASP A 202 26.91 -35.67 7.82
N ASP A 203 27.68 -34.56 7.84
CA ASP A 203 29.15 -34.57 7.96
C ASP A 203 29.65 -34.71 9.42
N LEU A 204 28.77 -34.57 10.41
CA LEU A 204 29.08 -34.60 11.85
C LEU A 204 28.74 -35.94 12.52
N PHE A 205 28.10 -36.87 11.82
CA PHE A 205 27.70 -38.22 12.29
C PHE A 205 28.19 -39.29 11.32
#